data_AF-A0A1C4NSB0-F1
#
_entry.id   AF-A0A1C4NSB0-F1
#
_cell.length_a   1.000
_cell.length_b   1.000
_cell.length_c   1.000
_cell.angle_alpha   90.00
_cell.angle_beta   90.00
_cell.angle_gamma   90.00
#
_symmetry.space_group_name_H-M   'P 1'
#
loop_
_entity.id
_entity.type
_entity.pdbx_description
1 polymer ?
#
loop_
_entity_poly.entity_id
_entity_poly.type
_entity_poly.pdbx_seq_one_letter_code
_entity_poly.pdbx_strand_id
1 'polypeptide(L)'
;MEVAVESFDASRGARLGAYSAVSTSLALCSDRELGELVDTAAPLGAGIGGTSALLEVGGTPVFVKRLPLTDLERQPENVQSTANLFGLPTFCHPGLGVPGGPGWGAWRELAVHTMTTNWVLAQDHEGFPLMYHWRVLPHPGQELPEQLADVEKAVAYWGGNPQVRHRIEALRDSSASVALFMEYIPQNLHDWLDVQVKADGETAEQACTMVAKELEAGTSFMNARGLLHFDGHFQNILTDGKRLFFTDYGLAISSRFDLSKEEVDFFAEHQTYDRCYTVTHLVQWLTTALYGYDGDERSAFMRACARGEPPTGIPPQVAAILIRHAPVAAVMTDYYREFRFESRQTPYPLEAIRRIGGPDSLFTI
;
A
#
# COMPACT_ATOMS: atom_id res chain seq x y z
N MET A 1 11.36 -6.53 -26.06
CA MET A 1 11.68 -7.96 -25.87
C MET A 1 10.81 -8.40 -24.72
N GLU A 2 9.67 -9.03 -25.00
CA GLU A 2 8.81 -9.59 -23.94
C GLU A 2 9.64 -10.65 -23.22
N VAL A 3 10.06 -10.34 -22.01
CA VAL A 3 10.57 -11.35 -21.09
C VAL A 3 9.37 -12.26 -20.83
N ALA A 4 9.41 -13.49 -21.35
CA ALA A 4 8.44 -14.50 -20.98
C ALA A 4 8.58 -14.69 -19.46
N VAL A 5 7.67 -14.08 -18.71
CA VAL A 5 7.61 -14.27 -17.26
C VAL A 5 7.14 -15.70 -17.08
N GLU A 6 8.06 -16.59 -16.71
CA GLU A 6 7.69 -17.92 -16.24
C GLU A 6 6.60 -17.79 -15.17
N SER A 7 5.61 -18.68 -15.22
CA SER A 7 4.49 -18.70 -14.28
C SER A 7 5.01 -18.63 -12.84
N PHE A 8 4.63 -17.58 -12.10
CA PHE A 8 4.93 -17.45 -10.68
C PHE A 8 4.36 -18.65 -9.90
N ASP A 9 5.25 -19.49 -9.35
CA ASP A 9 4.84 -20.60 -8.47
C ASP A 9 4.62 -20.08 -7.05
N ALA A 10 3.37 -19.73 -6.75
CA ALA A 10 2.95 -19.26 -5.44
C ALA A 10 2.89 -20.37 -4.36
N SER A 11 3.30 -21.61 -4.65
CA SER A 11 3.33 -22.66 -3.66
C SER A 11 4.31 -22.33 -2.54
N ARG A 12 3.90 -22.60 -1.29
CA ARG A 12 4.73 -22.29 -0.12
C ARG A 12 6.14 -22.89 -0.22
N GLY A 13 6.25 -24.12 -0.73
CA GLY A 13 7.54 -24.79 -0.92
C GLY A 13 8.47 -24.04 -1.88
N ALA A 14 7.95 -23.59 -3.03
CA ALA A 14 8.71 -22.82 -4.00
C ALA A 14 9.14 -21.47 -3.43
N ARG A 15 8.21 -20.74 -2.81
CA ARG A 15 8.48 -19.43 -2.19
C ARG A 15 9.57 -19.50 -1.11
N LEU A 16 9.53 -20.51 -0.23
CA LEU A 16 10.54 -20.70 0.81
C LEU A 16 11.89 -21.19 0.25
N GLY A 17 11.87 -22.02 -0.80
CA GLY A 17 13.07 -22.42 -1.52
C GLY A 17 13.78 -21.22 -2.16
N ALA A 18 13.02 -20.39 -2.87
CA ALA A 18 13.49 -19.13 -3.44
C ALA A 18 14.03 -18.19 -2.35
N TYR A 19 13.30 -18.02 -1.24
CA TYR A 19 13.77 -17.24 -0.11
C TYR A 19 15.12 -17.71 0.40
N SER A 20 15.29 -19.00 0.66
CA SER A 20 16.57 -19.52 1.16
C SER A 20 17.71 -19.30 0.15
N ALA A 21 17.48 -19.56 -1.14
CA ALA A 21 18.51 -19.48 -2.18
C ALA A 21 18.91 -18.04 -2.52
N VAL A 22 17.92 -17.17 -2.75
CA VAL A 22 18.12 -15.77 -3.13
C VAL A 22 18.68 -14.96 -1.96
N SER A 23 18.13 -15.12 -0.75
CA SER A 23 18.65 -14.40 0.43
C SER A 23 20.10 -14.77 0.72
N THR A 24 20.48 -16.04 0.55
CA THR A 24 21.88 -16.48 0.72
C THR A 24 22.78 -15.84 -0.33
N SER A 25 22.37 -15.87 -1.61
CA SER A 25 23.14 -15.28 -2.70
C SER A 25 23.38 -13.78 -2.47
N LEU A 26 22.33 -13.03 -2.13
CA LEU A 26 22.40 -11.59 -1.87
C LEU A 26 23.19 -11.24 -0.61
N ALA A 27 23.14 -12.09 0.43
CA ALA A 27 23.89 -11.89 1.67
C ALA A 27 25.40 -12.08 1.50
N LEU A 28 25.84 -12.85 0.50
CA LEU A 28 27.25 -13.06 0.17
C LEU A 28 27.85 -11.94 -0.68
N CYS A 29 27.02 -11.08 -1.27
CA CYS A 29 27.47 -9.93 -2.04
C CYS A 29 27.89 -8.77 -1.13
N SER A 30 28.96 -8.09 -1.52
CA SER A 30 29.35 -6.79 -0.98
C SER A 30 28.38 -5.69 -1.42
N ASP A 31 28.40 -4.54 -0.73
CA ASP A 31 27.59 -3.38 -1.10
C ASP A 31 27.91 -2.88 -2.52
N ARG A 32 29.17 -3.05 -2.98
CA ARG A 32 29.57 -2.72 -4.34
C ARG A 32 28.89 -3.63 -5.36
N GLU A 33 28.95 -4.95 -5.15
CA GLU A 33 28.32 -5.93 -6.04
C GLU A 33 26.80 -5.75 -6.09
N LEU A 34 26.17 -5.47 -4.93
CA LEU A 34 24.75 -5.15 -4.87
C LEU A 34 24.41 -3.84 -5.59
N GLY A 35 25.27 -2.82 -5.49
CA GLY A 35 25.13 -1.60 -6.28
C GLY A 35 25.17 -1.87 -7.79
N GLU A 36 26.17 -2.61 -8.26
CA GLU A 36 26.31 -2.99 -9.68
C GLU A 36 25.11 -3.81 -10.19
N LEU A 37 24.55 -4.70 -9.37
CA LEU A 37 23.32 -5.44 -9.70
C LEU A 37 22.10 -4.53 -9.84
N VAL A 38 21.93 -3.57 -8.93
CA VAL A 38 20.80 -2.64 -8.96
C VAL A 38 20.91 -1.66 -10.13
N ASP A 39 22.11 -1.20 -10.46
CA ASP A 39 22.35 -0.25 -11.56
C ASP A 39 22.09 -0.87 -12.95
N THR A 40 22.19 -2.20 -13.06
CA THR A 40 21.94 -2.95 -14.30
C THR A 40 20.52 -3.55 -14.38
N ALA A 41 19.71 -3.38 -13.33
CA ALA A 41 18.35 -3.90 -13.26
C ALA A 41 17.42 -3.19 -14.26
N ALA A 42 16.42 -3.93 -14.78
CA ALA A 42 15.42 -3.38 -15.69
C ALA A 42 14.45 -2.47 -14.92
N PRO A 43 14.32 -1.17 -15.25
CA PRO A 43 13.41 -0.28 -14.56
C PRO A 43 11.94 -0.73 -14.68
N LEU A 44 11.18 -0.70 -13.59
CA LEU A 44 9.75 -1.00 -13.57
C LEU A 44 8.87 0.24 -13.35
N GLY A 45 9.30 1.16 -12.49
CA GLY A 45 8.51 2.35 -12.18
C GLY A 45 9.15 3.24 -11.13
N ALA A 46 8.58 4.43 -10.93
CA ALA A 46 9.01 5.41 -9.94
C ALA A 46 7.82 6.15 -9.33
N GLY A 47 7.92 6.52 -8.05
CA GLY A 47 6.90 7.27 -7.32
C GLY A 47 7.44 7.86 -6.01
N ILE A 48 6.56 8.32 -5.12
CA ILE A 48 6.95 8.89 -3.81
C ILE A 48 7.72 7.88 -2.96
N GLY A 49 7.32 6.61 -3.00
CA GLY A 49 8.03 5.51 -2.34
C GLY A 49 9.37 5.14 -2.99
N GLY A 50 9.87 5.90 -3.97
CA GLY A 50 11.15 5.66 -4.64
C GLY A 50 11.04 4.94 -5.98
N THR A 51 12.15 4.35 -6.42
CA THR A 51 12.23 3.65 -7.72
C THR A 51 12.12 2.15 -7.55
N SER A 52 11.62 1.49 -8.59
CA SER A 52 11.50 0.03 -8.66
C SER A 52 12.16 -0.52 -9.92
N ALA A 53 12.75 -1.71 -9.79
CA ALA A 53 13.41 -2.41 -10.88
C ALA A 53 13.25 -3.93 -10.73
N LEU A 54 13.46 -4.65 -11.82
CA LEU A 54 13.48 -6.11 -11.88
C LEU A 54 14.88 -6.58 -12.23
N LEU A 55 15.40 -7.52 -11.46
CA LEU A 55 16.64 -8.23 -11.77
C LEU A 55 16.47 -9.73 -11.55
N GLU A 56 17.47 -10.51 -11.96
CA GLU A 56 17.51 -11.96 -11.75
C GLU A 56 18.63 -12.31 -10.77
N VAL A 57 18.34 -13.20 -9.80
CA VAL A 57 19.35 -13.80 -8.92
C VAL A 57 19.23 -15.31 -9.01
N GLY A 58 20.20 -15.95 -9.65
CA GLY A 58 20.26 -17.41 -9.77
C GLY A 58 19.00 -18.01 -10.39
N GLY A 59 18.52 -17.45 -11.50
CA GLY A 59 17.30 -17.88 -12.19
C GLY A 59 15.99 -17.38 -11.56
N THR A 60 16.03 -16.69 -10.41
CA THR A 60 14.83 -16.19 -9.73
C THR A 60 14.63 -14.70 -10.01
N PRO A 61 13.46 -14.27 -10.53
CA PRO A 61 13.11 -12.86 -10.63
C PRO A 61 13.00 -12.20 -9.24
N VAL A 62 13.64 -11.05 -9.08
CA VAL A 62 13.67 -10.27 -7.84
C VAL A 62 13.23 -8.84 -8.13
N PHE A 63 12.18 -8.42 -7.43
CA PHE A 63 11.74 -7.04 -7.42
C PHE A 63 12.62 -6.23 -6.48
N VAL A 64 13.17 -5.12 -6.94
CA VAL A 64 13.96 -4.21 -6.11
C VAL A 64 13.21 -2.90 -5.93
N LYS A 65 12.99 -2.48 -4.68
CA LYS A 65 12.51 -1.13 -4.34
C LYS A 65 13.66 -0.33 -3.72
N ARG A 66 13.94 0.86 -4.22
CA ARG A 66 14.92 1.79 -3.63
C ARG A 66 14.20 2.94 -2.94
N LEU A 67 14.22 2.94 -1.61
CA LEU A 67 13.64 3.99 -0.78
C LEU A 67 14.68 5.09 -0.54
N PRO A 68 14.43 6.36 -0.89
CA PRO A 68 15.36 7.45 -0.58
C PRO A 68 15.64 7.50 0.93
N LEU A 69 16.93 7.57 1.29
CA LEU A 69 17.39 7.60 2.67
C LEU A 69 18.11 8.93 2.93
N THR A 70 17.46 9.79 3.72
CA THR A 70 17.96 11.14 3.99
C THR A 70 19.17 11.15 4.90
N ASP A 71 19.95 12.23 4.88
CA ASP A 71 21.10 12.36 5.77
C ASP A 71 20.74 12.34 7.25
N LEU A 72 19.55 12.84 7.61
CA LEU A 72 19.02 12.72 8.98
C LEU A 72 18.78 11.26 9.36
N GLU A 73 18.15 10.48 8.49
CA GLU A 73 17.90 9.04 8.69
C GLU A 73 19.18 8.20 8.71
N ARG A 74 20.29 8.71 8.15
CA ARG A 74 21.61 8.05 8.13
C ARG A 74 22.45 8.29 9.37
N GLN A 75 22.06 9.23 10.24
CA GLN A 75 22.81 9.48 11.46
C GLN A 75 22.87 8.21 12.33
N PRO A 76 24.00 7.92 13.00
CA PRO A 76 24.18 6.66 13.76
C PRO A 76 23.04 6.34 14.75
N GLU A 77 22.49 7.36 15.40
CA GLU A 77 21.37 7.27 16.34
C GLU A 77 20.01 6.97 15.68
N ASN A 78 19.89 7.21 14.38
CA ASN A 78 18.63 7.12 13.63
C ASN A 78 18.57 5.89 12.71
N VAL A 79 19.64 5.11 12.60
CA VAL A 79 19.66 3.88 11.80
C VAL A 79 18.58 2.91 12.32
N GLN A 80 17.67 2.52 11.43
CA GLN A 80 16.49 1.69 11.74
C GLN A 80 15.51 2.30 12.75
N SER A 81 15.61 3.62 13.03
CA SER A 81 14.64 4.30 13.86
C SER A 81 13.28 4.35 13.16
N THR A 82 12.23 3.98 13.90
CA THR A 82 10.85 4.12 13.44
C THR A 82 10.19 5.40 13.97
N ALA A 83 10.97 6.30 14.58
CA ALA A 83 10.50 7.59 15.05
C ALA A 83 10.12 8.53 13.91
N ASN A 84 9.20 9.44 14.19
CA ASN A 84 8.87 10.56 13.30
C ASN A 84 9.98 11.63 13.36
N LEU A 85 11.12 11.35 12.74
CA LEU A 85 12.33 12.19 12.82
C LEU A 85 12.12 13.62 12.31
N PHE A 86 11.18 13.81 11.39
CA PHE A 86 10.86 15.13 10.82
C PHE A 86 9.75 15.86 11.59
N GLY A 87 9.06 15.20 12.52
CA GLY A 87 7.90 15.77 13.20
C GLY A 87 6.75 16.06 12.23
N LEU A 88 6.54 15.18 11.25
CA LEU A 88 5.46 15.31 10.27
C LEU A 88 4.09 15.25 10.95
N PRO A 89 3.12 16.08 10.53
CA PRO A 89 1.76 15.98 11.02
C PRO A 89 1.11 14.64 10.65
N THR A 90 0.33 14.06 11.56
CA THR A 90 -0.32 12.75 11.37
C THR A 90 -1.29 12.70 10.20
N PHE A 91 -1.86 13.84 9.78
CA PHE A 91 -2.68 13.92 8.56
C PHE A 91 -1.90 13.60 7.27
N CYS A 92 -0.57 13.48 7.31
CA CYS A 92 0.22 12.99 6.19
C CYS A 92 0.26 11.45 6.07
N HIS A 93 -0.34 10.69 7.01
CA HIS A 93 -0.44 9.23 6.93
C HIS A 93 -1.39 8.73 5.84
N PRO A 94 -2.65 9.22 5.76
CA PRO A 94 -3.56 8.72 4.75
C PRO A 94 -3.05 8.95 3.32
N GLY A 95 -3.07 7.91 2.48
CA GLY A 95 -2.75 7.95 1.04
C GLY A 95 -3.80 8.69 0.20
N LEU A 96 -4.34 9.79 0.73
CA LEU A 96 -5.45 10.54 0.12
C LEU A 96 -5.02 11.85 -0.52
N GLY A 97 -3.84 12.38 -0.19
CA GLY A 97 -3.43 13.71 -0.63
C GLY A 97 -3.22 13.84 -2.15
N VAL A 98 -3.52 15.03 -2.67
CA VAL A 98 -3.26 15.42 -4.06
C VAL A 98 -2.63 16.83 -4.08
N PRO A 99 -1.28 16.95 -4.11
CA PRO A 99 -0.29 15.88 -4.27
C PRO A 99 -0.14 14.95 -3.05
N GLY A 100 0.45 13.77 -3.28
CA GLY A 100 0.71 12.77 -2.24
C GLY A 100 1.61 13.30 -1.10
N GLY A 101 1.58 12.59 0.04
CA GLY A 101 2.35 12.97 1.23
C GLY A 101 3.84 12.74 1.07
N PRO A 102 4.71 13.34 1.89
CA PRO A 102 6.17 13.23 1.74
C PRO A 102 6.76 11.90 2.25
N GLY A 103 5.93 10.87 2.50
CA GLY A 103 6.32 9.57 3.05
C GLY A 103 6.80 9.63 4.52
N TRP A 104 6.86 8.46 5.17
CA TRP A 104 7.16 8.35 6.61
C TRP A 104 8.54 7.73 6.95
N GLY A 105 9.39 7.60 5.94
CA GLY A 105 10.80 7.23 6.12
C GLY A 105 11.11 5.78 5.76
N ALA A 106 12.32 5.56 5.23
CA ALA A 106 12.73 4.26 4.69
C ALA A 106 12.80 3.17 5.77
N TRP A 107 13.13 3.55 7.01
CA TRP A 107 13.24 2.62 8.13
C TRP A 107 11.90 2.06 8.59
N ARG A 108 10.81 2.84 8.51
CA ARG A 108 9.46 2.34 8.82
C ARG A 108 9.04 1.27 7.82
N GLU A 109 9.19 1.56 6.53
CA GLU A 109 8.83 0.59 5.48
C GLU A 109 9.68 -0.69 5.58
N LEU A 110 11.00 -0.58 5.82
CA LEU A 110 11.85 -1.74 6.08
C LEU A 110 11.38 -2.55 7.31
N ALA A 111 10.98 -1.89 8.39
CA ALA A 111 10.47 -2.56 9.58
C ALA A 111 9.19 -3.35 9.26
N VAL A 112 8.29 -2.80 8.46
CA VAL A 112 7.07 -3.53 8.02
C VAL A 112 7.42 -4.71 7.14
N HIS A 113 8.31 -4.57 6.15
CA HIS A 113 8.77 -5.70 5.33
C HIS A 113 9.42 -6.81 6.16
N THR A 114 10.14 -6.44 7.21
CA THR A 114 10.68 -7.39 8.18
C THR A 114 9.55 -8.11 8.93
N MET A 115 8.54 -7.39 9.41
CA MET A 115 7.39 -7.97 10.10
C MET A 115 6.62 -8.96 9.19
N THR A 116 6.28 -8.53 7.98
CA THR A 116 5.45 -9.30 7.04
C THR A 116 6.18 -10.53 6.53
N THR A 117 7.47 -10.41 6.23
CA THR A 117 8.32 -11.57 5.88
C THR A 117 8.32 -12.60 7.00
N ASN A 118 8.50 -12.18 8.26
CA ASN A 118 8.48 -13.09 9.40
C ASN A 118 7.10 -13.77 9.61
N TRP A 119 5.99 -13.09 9.32
CA TRP A 119 4.66 -13.72 9.37
C TRP A 119 4.49 -14.83 8.32
N VAL A 120 5.02 -14.64 7.12
CA VAL A 120 5.01 -15.67 6.07
C VAL A 120 5.90 -16.85 6.47
N LEU A 121 7.12 -16.58 6.96
CA LEU A 121 8.06 -17.62 7.39
C LEU A 121 7.51 -18.45 8.57
N ALA A 122 6.84 -17.79 9.52
CA ALA A 122 6.21 -18.42 10.69
C ALA A 122 4.91 -19.18 10.36
N GLN A 123 4.39 -19.06 9.13
CA GLN A 123 3.09 -19.61 8.71
C GLN A 123 1.88 -18.95 9.38
N ASP A 124 2.03 -17.72 9.86
CA ASP A 124 0.93 -16.97 10.43
C ASP A 124 -0.04 -16.48 9.34
N HIS A 125 0.50 -15.99 8.22
CA HIS A 125 -0.26 -15.51 7.05
C HIS A 125 0.62 -15.42 5.81
N GLU A 126 0.14 -15.91 4.67
CA GLU A 126 0.93 -15.99 3.42
C GLU A 126 0.72 -14.80 2.45
N GLY A 127 -0.20 -13.88 2.78
CA GLY A 127 -0.64 -12.75 1.94
C GLY A 127 0.32 -11.56 1.88
N PHE A 128 1.63 -11.81 1.88
CA PHE A 128 2.69 -10.80 1.77
C PHE A 128 3.84 -11.33 0.92
N PRO A 129 4.47 -10.53 0.05
CA PRO A 129 5.71 -10.94 -0.61
C PRO A 129 6.86 -11.06 0.39
N LEU A 130 7.76 -12.00 0.15
CA LEU A 130 8.95 -12.19 0.97
C LEU A 130 10.04 -11.16 0.62
N MET A 131 10.58 -10.45 1.62
CA MET A 131 11.82 -9.68 1.45
C MET A 131 13.02 -10.61 1.61
N TYR A 132 13.75 -10.84 0.53
CA TYR A 132 14.96 -11.68 0.53
C TYR A 132 16.14 -11.00 1.21
N HIS A 133 16.30 -9.70 0.99
CA HIS A 133 17.45 -8.96 1.50
C HIS A 133 17.20 -7.46 1.53
N TRP A 134 18.04 -6.72 2.25
CA TRP A 134 18.10 -5.27 2.12
C TRP A 134 19.51 -4.74 2.41
N ARG A 135 19.87 -3.60 1.79
CA ARG A 135 21.11 -2.86 2.07
C ARG A 135 20.93 -1.35 1.87
N VAL A 136 21.74 -0.57 2.58
CA VAL A 136 21.92 0.85 2.28
C VAL A 136 22.95 0.97 1.17
N LEU A 137 22.56 1.57 0.04
CA LEU A 137 23.44 1.73 -1.13
C LEU A 137 23.55 3.20 -1.53
N PRO A 138 24.70 3.64 -2.09
CA PRO A 138 24.82 4.95 -2.72
C PRO A 138 23.76 5.13 -3.82
N HIS A 139 23.12 6.28 -3.85
CA HIS A 139 22.12 6.66 -4.85
C HIS A 139 22.18 8.17 -5.09
N PRO A 140 23.28 8.69 -5.65
CA PRO A 140 23.40 10.11 -5.96
C PRO A 140 22.48 10.50 -7.13
N GLY A 141 22.05 11.76 -7.17
CA GLY A 141 21.28 12.29 -8.30
C GLY A 141 19.83 11.81 -8.36
N GLN A 142 19.25 11.43 -7.21
CA GLN A 142 17.82 11.13 -7.11
C GLN A 142 17.00 12.38 -7.45
N GLU A 143 15.96 12.21 -8.27
CA GLU A 143 15.00 13.27 -8.56
C GLU A 143 13.79 13.13 -7.65
N LEU A 144 13.18 14.26 -7.28
CA LEU A 144 11.88 14.22 -6.63
C LEU A 144 10.85 13.64 -7.61
N PRO A 145 9.93 12.80 -7.13
CA PRO A 145 8.80 12.34 -7.94
C PRO A 145 7.97 13.56 -8.38
N GLU A 146 7.31 13.46 -9.54
CA GLU A 146 6.50 14.54 -10.13
C GLU A 146 5.52 15.18 -9.12
N GLN A 147 4.93 14.35 -8.26
CA GLN A 147 3.98 14.77 -7.22
C GLN A 147 4.60 15.73 -6.18
N LEU A 148 5.92 15.66 -5.94
CA LEU A 148 6.64 16.51 -5.00
C LEU A 148 7.58 17.51 -5.67
N ALA A 149 7.67 17.51 -7.01
CA ALA A 149 8.60 18.36 -7.77
C ALA A 149 8.34 19.85 -7.55
N ASP A 150 7.06 20.25 -7.44
CA ASP A 150 6.67 21.59 -7.00
C ASP A 150 6.56 21.63 -5.46
N VAL A 151 7.71 21.87 -4.82
CA VAL A 151 7.83 21.88 -3.35
C VAL A 151 6.91 22.92 -2.72
N GLU A 152 6.79 24.11 -3.31
CA GLU A 152 5.94 25.18 -2.78
C GLU A 152 4.47 24.76 -2.78
N LYS A 153 3.99 24.19 -3.89
CA LYS A 153 2.62 23.70 -4.01
C LYS A 153 2.36 22.52 -3.06
N ALA A 154 3.30 21.58 -2.94
CA ALA A 154 3.17 20.45 -2.04
C ALA A 154 3.10 20.90 -0.57
N VAL A 155 3.98 21.82 -0.15
CA VAL A 155 3.98 22.37 1.21
C VAL A 155 2.71 23.15 1.49
N ALA A 156 2.25 23.99 0.56
CA ALA A 156 1.00 24.73 0.69
C ALA A 156 -0.21 23.77 0.81
N TYR A 157 -0.22 22.70 0.02
CA TYR A 157 -1.24 21.66 0.13
C TYR A 157 -1.20 21.00 1.51
N TRP A 158 -0.05 20.60 2.02
CA TRP A 158 0.07 19.94 3.32
C TRP A 158 0.08 20.90 4.52
N GLY A 159 -0.60 22.06 4.41
CA GLY A 159 -0.88 22.97 5.52
C GLY A 159 0.19 24.03 5.77
N GLY A 160 1.12 24.23 4.85
CA GLY A 160 2.18 25.24 4.96
C GLY A 160 3.23 24.92 6.03
N ASN A 161 3.28 23.67 6.48
CA ASN A 161 4.03 23.26 7.64
C ASN A 161 5.54 23.11 7.31
N PRO A 162 6.46 23.73 8.09
CA PRO A 162 7.89 23.69 7.78
C PRO A 162 8.50 22.29 7.90
N GLN A 163 7.93 21.39 8.72
CA GLN A 163 8.35 20.00 8.80
C GLN A 163 8.12 19.24 7.49
N VAL A 164 7.00 19.50 6.81
CA VAL A 164 6.72 18.93 5.48
C VAL A 164 7.74 19.40 4.46
N ARG A 165 8.06 20.70 4.44
CA ARG A 165 9.12 21.25 3.58
C ARG A 165 10.45 20.56 3.83
N HIS A 166 10.86 20.51 5.09
CA HIS A 166 12.13 19.91 5.49
C HIS A 166 12.22 18.46 5.02
N ARG A 167 11.15 17.66 5.14
CA ARG A 167 11.13 16.30 4.62
C ARG A 167 11.29 16.24 3.10
N ILE A 168 10.55 17.05 2.35
CA ILE A 168 10.62 17.06 0.87
C ILE A 168 12.02 17.48 0.39
N GLU A 169 12.60 18.51 1.00
CA GLU A 169 13.96 18.97 0.66
C GLU A 169 15.01 17.91 1.02
N ALA A 170 14.88 17.25 2.18
CA ALA A 170 15.77 16.15 2.55
C ALA A 170 15.67 14.95 1.59
N LEU A 171 14.47 14.63 1.09
CA LEU A 171 14.27 13.61 0.05
C LEU A 171 15.01 13.98 -1.24
N ARG A 172 14.88 15.23 -1.70
CA ARG A 172 15.59 15.74 -2.89
C ARG A 172 17.10 15.62 -2.73
N ASP A 173 17.60 15.95 -1.54
CA ASP A 173 19.03 16.05 -1.28
C ASP A 173 19.65 14.69 -0.88
N SER A 174 18.85 13.61 -0.87
CA SER A 174 19.29 12.27 -0.49
C SER A 174 20.33 11.68 -1.46
N SER A 175 21.47 11.26 -0.91
CA SER A 175 22.56 10.64 -1.68
C SER A 175 22.61 9.11 -1.55
N ALA A 176 21.67 8.51 -0.82
CA ALA A 176 21.60 7.08 -0.54
C ALA A 176 20.16 6.59 -0.61
N SER A 177 20.01 5.28 -0.70
CA SER A 177 18.71 4.60 -0.56
C SER A 177 18.84 3.30 0.23
N VAL A 178 17.74 2.89 0.84
CA VAL A 178 17.57 1.50 1.27
C VAL A 178 17.05 0.72 0.07
N ALA A 179 17.85 -0.20 -0.45
CA ALA A 179 17.44 -1.15 -1.47
C ALA A 179 16.83 -2.38 -0.81
N LEU A 180 15.55 -2.63 -1.08
CA LEU A 180 14.80 -3.81 -0.66
C LEU A 180 14.73 -4.80 -1.83
N PHE A 181 15.21 -6.02 -1.62
CA PHE A 181 15.16 -7.11 -2.59
C PHE A 181 14.03 -8.04 -2.19
N MET A 182 13.04 -8.19 -3.05
CA MET A 182 11.75 -8.80 -2.71
C MET A 182 11.32 -9.81 -3.76
N GLU A 183 10.44 -10.72 -3.34
CA GLU A 183 9.70 -11.62 -4.20
C GLU A 183 8.94 -10.84 -5.27
N TYR A 184 9.13 -11.24 -6.53
CA TYR A 184 8.43 -10.65 -7.66
C TYR A 184 7.12 -11.40 -7.92
N ILE A 185 6.00 -10.69 -7.79
CA ILE A 185 4.67 -11.17 -8.15
C ILE A 185 4.16 -10.27 -9.30
N PRO A 186 3.96 -10.81 -10.51
CA PRO A 186 3.84 -9.98 -11.71
C PRO A 186 2.51 -9.24 -11.88
N GLN A 187 1.45 -9.69 -11.20
CA GLN A 187 0.10 -9.16 -11.43
C GLN A 187 -0.35 -8.34 -10.22
N ASN A 188 -0.68 -7.07 -10.46
CA ASN A 188 -1.43 -6.27 -9.51
C ASN A 188 -2.93 -6.60 -9.60
N LEU A 189 -3.65 -6.35 -8.52
CA LEU A 189 -5.08 -6.65 -8.39
C LEU A 189 -5.92 -5.79 -9.34
N HIS A 190 -5.52 -4.55 -9.62
CA HIS A 190 -6.26 -3.64 -10.50
C HIS A 190 -6.41 -4.23 -11.90
N ASP A 191 -5.29 -4.59 -12.54
CA ASP A 191 -5.27 -5.12 -13.90
C ASP A 191 -5.84 -6.54 -13.96
N TRP A 192 -5.52 -7.38 -12.97
CA TRP A 192 -6.05 -8.74 -12.91
C TRP A 192 -7.58 -8.75 -12.80
N LEU A 193 -8.15 -7.94 -11.91
CA LEU A 193 -9.59 -7.90 -11.70
C LEU A 193 -10.34 -7.34 -12.91
N ASP A 194 -9.75 -6.38 -13.64
CA ASP A 194 -10.32 -5.83 -14.90
C ASP A 194 -10.56 -6.94 -15.93
N VAL A 195 -9.60 -7.86 -16.07
CA VAL A 195 -9.74 -9.04 -16.94
C VAL A 195 -10.85 -9.96 -16.44
N GLN A 196 -10.89 -10.26 -15.13
CA GLN A 196 -11.88 -11.20 -14.58
C GLN A 196 -13.32 -10.71 -14.72
N VAL A 197 -13.58 -9.43 -14.43
CA VAL A 197 -14.96 -8.90 -14.45
C VAL A 197 -15.52 -8.75 -15.87
N LYS A 198 -14.65 -8.72 -16.89
CA LYS A 198 -15.04 -8.65 -18.31
C LYS A 198 -15.15 -10.01 -18.99
N ALA A 199 -14.75 -11.10 -18.33
CA ALA A 199 -14.74 -12.44 -18.91
C ALA A 199 -16.15 -13.02 -19.08
N ASP A 200 -16.80 -13.38 -17.97
CA ASP A 200 -18.18 -13.87 -17.92
C ASP A 200 -18.74 -13.69 -16.50
N GLY A 201 -20.04 -13.91 -16.33
CA GLY A 201 -20.71 -13.69 -15.05
C GLY A 201 -20.22 -14.59 -13.92
N GLU A 202 -19.92 -15.85 -14.18
CA GLU A 202 -19.45 -16.79 -13.16
C GLU A 202 -18.02 -16.45 -12.72
N THR A 203 -17.14 -16.18 -13.68
CA THR A 203 -15.76 -15.73 -13.43
C THR A 203 -15.74 -14.43 -12.62
N ALA A 204 -16.58 -13.46 -12.99
CA ALA A 204 -16.70 -12.20 -12.26
C ALA A 204 -17.15 -12.41 -10.80
N GLU A 205 -18.14 -13.28 -10.55
CA GLU A 205 -18.61 -13.59 -9.19
C GLU A 205 -17.52 -14.27 -8.34
N GLN A 206 -16.82 -15.25 -8.90
CA GLN A 206 -15.74 -15.95 -8.21
C GLN A 206 -14.60 -15.00 -7.85
N ALA A 207 -14.18 -14.16 -8.80
CA ALA A 207 -13.11 -13.19 -8.59
C ALA A 207 -13.49 -12.14 -7.54
N CYS A 208 -14.68 -11.52 -7.65
CA CYS A 208 -15.13 -10.50 -6.69
C CYS A 208 -15.29 -11.07 -5.29
N THR A 209 -15.77 -12.31 -5.17
CA THR A 209 -15.90 -13.00 -3.88
C THR A 209 -14.55 -13.29 -3.25
N MET A 210 -13.58 -13.78 -4.04
CA MET A 210 -12.21 -13.99 -3.58
C MET A 210 -11.58 -12.68 -3.10
N VAL A 211 -11.71 -11.61 -3.89
CA VAL A 211 -11.16 -10.29 -3.56
C VAL A 211 -11.75 -9.75 -2.26
N ALA A 212 -13.09 -9.74 -2.12
CA ALA A 212 -13.73 -9.24 -0.91
C ALA A 212 -13.27 -10.01 0.34
N LYS A 213 -13.17 -11.34 0.25
CA LYS A 213 -12.71 -12.20 1.33
C LYS A 213 -11.24 -11.96 1.70
N GLU A 214 -10.35 -11.91 0.72
CA GLU A 214 -8.91 -11.78 0.96
C GLU A 214 -8.54 -10.36 1.43
N LEU A 215 -9.27 -9.32 0.98
CA LEU A 215 -9.14 -7.95 1.51
C LEU A 215 -9.50 -7.92 3.00
N GLU A 216 -10.62 -8.54 3.38
CA GLU A 216 -11.05 -8.64 4.77
C GLU A 216 -10.05 -9.43 5.62
N ALA A 217 -9.56 -10.56 5.11
CA ALA A 217 -8.62 -11.43 5.81
C ALA A 217 -7.27 -10.73 6.05
N GLY A 218 -6.69 -10.12 5.02
CA GLY A 218 -5.37 -9.47 5.11
C GLY A 218 -5.40 -8.20 5.97
N THR A 219 -6.39 -7.31 5.77
CA THR A 219 -6.54 -6.12 6.62
C THR A 219 -6.83 -6.50 8.07
N SER A 220 -7.70 -7.47 8.31
CA SER A 220 -7.94 -7.94 9.69
C SER A 220 -6.70 -8.52 10.34
N PHE A 221 -5.90 -9.27 9.59
CA PHE A 221 -4.67 -9.85 10.10
C PHE A 221 -3.63 -8.78 10.49
N MET A 222 -3.42 -7.78 9.63
CA MET A 222 -2.51 -6.66 9.92
C MET A 222 -2.98 -5.86 11.14
N ASN A 223 -4.25 -5.45 11.15
CA ASN A 223 -4.82 -4.61 12.20
C ASN A 223 -4.79 -5.32 13.56
N ALA A 224 -5.10 -6.62 13.61
CA ALA A 224 -5.02 -7.42 14.84
C ALA A 224 -3.60 -7.54 15.42
N ARG A 225 -2.57 -7.31 14.60
CA ARG A 225 -1.15 -7.28 15.02
C ARG A 225 -0.62 -5.86 15.16
N GLY A 226 -1.53 -4.88 15.18
CA GLY A 226 -1.21 -3.49 15.41
C GLY A 226 -0.42 -2.85 14.26
N LEU A 227 -0.67 -3.27 13.02
CA LEU A 227 -0.16 -2.67 11.79
C LEU A 227 -1.33 -2.10 10.97
N LEU A 228 -1.22 -0.84 10.55
CA LEU A 228 -2.14 -0.19 9.61
C LEU A 228 -1.36 0.20 8.34
N HIS A 229 -1.93 -0.08 7.17
CA HIS A 229 -1.30 0.08 5.85
C HIS A 229 -1.49 1.47 5.24
N PHE A 230 -2.67 2.07 5.41
CA PHE A 230 -3.06 3.39 4.91
C PHE A 230 -3.11 3.61 3.38
N ASP A 231 -2.70 2.64 2.58
CA ASP A 231 -2.56 2.77 1.12
C ASP A 231 -2.87 1.49 0.32
N GLY A 232 -3.84 0.72 0.79
CA GLY A 232 -4.24 -0.57 0.19
C GLY A 232 -5.08 -0.43 -1.09
N HIS A 233 -4.69 0.40 -2.05
CA HIS A 233 -5.37 0.49 -3.35
C HIS A 233 -4.94 -0.66 -4.27
N PHE A 234 -5.71 -0.96 -5.32
CA PHE A 234 -5.52 -2.21 -6.07
C PHE A 234 -4.22 -2.28 -6.90
N GLN A 235 -3.54 -1.17 -7.12
CA GLN A 235 -2.17 -1.17 -7.68
C GLN A 235 -1.08 -1.54 -6.65
N ASN A 236 -1.35 -1.40 -5.34
CA ASN A 236 -0.44 -1.78 -4.24
C ASN A 236 -0.77 -3.17 -3.67
N ILE A 237 -1.75 -3.85 -4.26
CA ILE A 237 -2.11 -5.22 -3.90
C ILE A 237 -1.80 -6.11 -5.10
N LEU A 238 -1.04 -7.18 -4.90
CA LEU A 238 -0.70 -8.15 -5.93
C LEU A 238 -1.57 -9.40 -5.78
N THR A 239 -1.63 -10.24 -6.82
CA THR A 239 -2.43 -11.46 -6.81
C THR A 239 -1.83 -12.55 -7.70
N ASP A 240 -2.00 -13.80 -7.28
CA ASP A 240 -1.76 -15.01 -8.09
C ASP A 240 -3.07 -15.58 -8.69
N GLY A 241 -4.17 -14.83 -8.54
CA GLY A 241 -5.53 -15.23 -8.90
C GLY A 241 -6.24 -16.11 -7.86
N LYS A 242 -5.57 -16.48 -6.77
CA LYS A 242 -6.12 -17.30 -5.67
C LYS A 242 -6.08 -16.59 -4.32
N ARG A 243 -5.10 -15.70 -4.11
CA ARG A 243 -4.93 -14.91 -2.89
C ARG A 243 -4.41 -13.50 -3.21
N LEU A 244 -4.54 -12.61 -2.24
CA LEU A 244 -3.99 -11.26 -2.33
C LEU A 244 -2.67 -11.13 -1.56
N PHE A 245 -1.80 -10.26 -2.04
CA PHE A 245 -0.53 -9.90 -1.41
C PHE A 245 -0.47 -8.40 -1.18
N PHE A 246 -0.43 -7.96 0.08
CA PHE A 246 -0.33 -6.54 0.41
C PHE A 246 1.13 -6.06 0.25
N THR A 247 1.31 -4.91 -0.37
CA THR A 247 2.63 -4.33 -0.68
C THR A 247 2.61 -2.81 -0.55
N ASP A 248 3.80 -2.20 -0.64
CA ASP A 248 4.00 -0.76 -0.48
C ASP A 248 3.60 -0.24 0.91
N TYR A 249 4.56 -0.28 1.83
CA TYR A 249 4.34 0.12 3.22
C TYR A 249 4.86 1.52 3.53
N GLY A 250 5.05 2.36 2.50
CA GLY A 250 5.61 3.71 2.66
C GLY A 250 4.77 4.66 3.54
N LEU A 251 3.48 4.35 3.73
CA LEU A 251 2.54 5.09 4.59
C LEU A 251 2.12 4.32 5.85
N ALA A 252 2.61 3.09 6.03
CA ALA A 252 2.18 2.23 7.11
C ALA A 252 2.63 2.75 8.49
N ILE A 253 1.83 2.46 9.50
CA ILE A 253 2.10 2.77 10.91
C ILE A 253 1.83 1.54 11.76
N SER A 254 2.68 1.30 12.76
CA SER A 254 2.48 0.22 13.71
C SER A 254 2.53 0.73 15.15
N SER A 255 1.68 0.16 16.00
CA SER A 255 1.74 0.31 17.46
C SER A 255 3.07 -0.14 18.07
N ARG A 256 3.91 -0.87 17.31
CA ARG A 256 5.25 -1.32 17.71
C ARG A 256 6.36 -0.35 17.31
N PHE A 257 6.05 0.73 16.61
CA PHE A 257 7.01 1.78 16.27
C PHE A 257 7.27 2.70 17.46
N ASP A 258 8.36 3.46 17.37
CA ASP A 258 8.65 4.58 18.27
C ASP A 258 7.74 5.76 17.91
N LEU A 259 6.50 5.72 18.39
CA LEU A 259 5.47 6.71 18.06
C LEU A 259 5.51 7.91 19.00
N SER A 260 5.36 9.11 18.42
CA SER A 260 4.98 10.29 19.20
C SER A 260 3.58 10.12 19.82
N LYS A 261 3.25 10.96 20.80
CA LYS A 261 1.92 10.92 21.44
C LYS A 261 0.80 11.13 20.42
N GLU A 262 1.00 12.08 19.51
CA GLU A 262 0.06 12.41 18.44
C GLU A 262 -0.16 11.22 17.50
N GLU A 263 0.89 10.45 17.20
CA GLU A 263 0.80 9.23 16.39
C GLU A 263 0.11 8.08 17.14
N VAL A 264 0.29 7.97 18.46
CA VAL A 264 -0.44 6.99 19.27
C VAL A 264 -1.95 7.28 19.25
N ASP A 265 -2.33 8.54 19.45
CA ASP A 265 -3.73 8.97 19.42
C ASP A 265 -4.32 8.76 18.01
N PHE A 266 -3.57 9.13 16.96
CA PHE A 266 -3.95 8.90 15.57
C PHE A 266 -4.14 7.41 15.27
N PHE A 267 -3.19 6.56 15.67
CA PHE A 267 -3.28 5.11 15.48
C PHE A 267 -4.55 4.55 16.14
N ALA A 268 -4.84 4.95 17.39
CA ALA A 268 -5.99 4.47 18.14
C ALA A 268 -7.32 4.82 17.45
N GLU A 269 -7.41 6.02 16.85
CA GLU A 269 -8.61 6.49 16.15
C GLU A 269 -8.81 5.83 14.77
N HIS A 270 -7.74 5.36 14.12
CA HIS A 270 -7.76 4.88 12.73
C HIS A 270 -7.70 3.35 12.58
N GLN A 271 -7.94 2.58 13.65
CA GLN A 271 -7.83 1.11 13.62
C GLN A 271 -8.77 0.42 12.61
N THR A 272 -9.85 1.09 12.17
CA THR A 272 -10.77 0.58 11.15
C THR A 272 -10.44 1.07 9.74
N TYR A 273 -9.42 1.93 9.58
CA TYR A 273 -9.15 2.66 8.35
C TYR A 273 -8.92 1.72 7.16
N ASP A 274 -8.00 0.75 7.25
CA ASP A 274 -7.67 -0.11 6.11
C ASP A 274 -8.85 -0.96 5.63
N ARG A 275 -9.63 -1.51 6.57
CA ARG A 275 -10.85 -2.26 6.25
C ARG A 275 -11.83 -1.37 5.50
N CYS A 276 -12.07 -0.15 5.99
CA CYS A 276 -12.96 0.80 5.34
C CYS A 276 -12.42 1.27 3.99
N TYR A 277 -11.11 1.51 3.91
CA TYR A 277 -10.43 2.01 2.71
C TYR A 277 -10.51 0.99 1.58
N THR A 278 -10.11 -0.26 1.84
CA THR A 278 -10.08 -1.33 0.85
C THR A 278 -11.47 -1.68 0.32
N VAL A 279 -12.50 -1.77 1.18
CA VAL A 279 -13.89 -2.00 0.70
C VAL A 279 -14.45 -0.79 -0.04
N THR A 280 -14.09 0.42 0.35
CA THR A 280 -14.47 1.64 -0.39
C THR A 280 -13.83 1.64 -1.78
N HIS A 281 -12.55 1.28 -1.86
CA HIS A 281 -11.85 1.16 -3.14
C HIS A 281 -12.47 0.07 -4.01
N LEU A 282 -12.83 -1.09 -3.44
CA LEU A 282 -13.55 -2.16 -4.16
C LEU A 282 -14.86 -1.66 -4.76
N VAL A 283 -15.68 -0.96 -3.98
CA VAL A 283 -16.96 -0.41 -4.48
C VAL A 283 -16.71 0.60 -5.58
N GLN A 284 -15.81 1.56 -5.38
CA GLN A 284 -15.49 2.58 -6.40
C GLN A 284 -14.96 1.94 -7.69
N TRP A 285 -14.06 0.96 -7.56
CA TRP A 285 -13.47 0.25 -8.68
C TRP A 285 -14.53 -0.52 -9.47
N LEU A 286 -15.37 -1.32 -8.80
CA LEU A 286 -16.45 -2.09 -9.45
C LEU A 286 -17.46 -1.18 -10.12
N THR A 287 -17.85 -0.07 -9.48
CA THR A 287 -18.76 0.89 -10.08
C THR A 287 -18.19 1.48 -11.37
N THR A 288 -16.91 1.86 -11.39
CA THR A 288 -16.26 2.36 -12.61
C THR A 288 -16.10 1.26 -13.66
N ALA A 289 -15.64 0.07 -13.28
CA ALA A 289 -15.38 -1.02 -14.23
C ALA A 289 -16.65 -1.58 -14.90
N LEU A 290 -17.75 -1.68 -14.16
CA LEU A 290 -18.99 -2.30 -14.65
C LEU A 290 -19.96 -1.31 -15.31
N TYR A 291 -19.96 -0.04 -14.87
CA TYR A 291 -20.92 0.96 -15.34
C TYR A 291 -20.27 2.13 -16.09
N GLY A 292 -18.94 2.27 -16.03
CA GLY A 292 -18.24 3.43 -16.57
C GLY A 292 -18.43 4.72 -15.77
N TYR A 293 -19.08 4.66 -14.60
CA TYR A 293 -19.34 5.86 -13.79
C TYR A 293 -18.06 6.38 -13.12
N ASP A 294 -17.91 7.69 -13.13
CA ASP A 294 -16.83 8.43 -12.47
C ASP A 294 -17.38 9.62 -11.66
N GLY A 295 -16.50 10.34 -10.95
CA GLY A 295 -16.82 11.58 -10.25
C GLY A 295 -18.14 11.57 -9.45
N ASP A 296 -19.02 12.52 -9.79
CA ASP A 296 -20.32 12.68 -9.15
C ASP A 296 -21.31 11.56 -9.51
N GLU A 297 -21.23 10.97 -10.71
CA GLU A 297 -22.08 9.84 -11.12
C GLU A 297 -21.81 8.61 -10.27
N ARG A 298 -20.53 8.27 -10.09
CA ARG A 298 -20.11 7.18 -9.19
C ARG A 298 -20.57 7.42 -7.76
N SER A 299 -20.41 8.65 -7.27
CA SER A 299 -20.84 9.02 -5.92
C SER A 299 -22.36 8.90 -5.74
N ALA A 300 -23.14 9.33 -6.74
CA ALA A 300 -24.59 9.20 -6.73
C ALA A 300 -25.04 7.73 -6.75
N PHE A 301 -24.42 6.90 -7.58
CA PHE A 301 -24.68 5.46 -7.64
C PHE A 301 -24.40 4.77 -6.30
N MET A 302 -23.23 5.04 -5.71
CA MET A 302 -22.86 4.47 -4.40
C MET A 302 -23.87 4.87 -3.31
N ARG A 303 -24.33 6.13 -3.31
CA ARG A 303 -25.36 6.59 -2.37
C ARG A 303 -26.72 5.92 -2.61
N ALA A 304 -27.07 5.59 -3.86
CA ALA A 304 -28.28 4.82 -4.17
C ALA A 304 -28.18 3.39 -3.63
N CYS A 305 -27.07 2.70 -3.89
CA CYS A 305 -26.82 1.38 -3.32
C CYS A 305 -26.82 1.41 -1.77
N ALA A 306 -26.29 2.46 -1.16
CA ALA A 306 -26.30 2.64 0.30
C ALA A 306 -27.71 2.81 0.88
N ARG A 307 -28.69 3.26 0.07
CA ARG A 307 -30.11 3.31 0.43
C ARG A 307 -30.85 1.99 0.16
N GLY A 308 -30.15 0.96 -0.31
CA GLY A 308 -30.71 -0.34 -0.65
C GLY A 308 -31.27 -0.45 -2.07
N GLU A 309 -31.01 0.54 -2.94
CA GLU A 309 -31.40 0.44 -4.36
C GLU A 309 -30.47 -0.59 -5.04
N PRO A 310 -31.00 -1.70 -5.58
CA PRO A 310 -30.17 -2.78 -6.08
C PRO A 310 -29.53 -2.39 -7.43
N PRO A 311 -28.23 -2.62 -7.62
CA PRO A 311 -27.58 -2.42 -8.91
C PRO A 311 -28.13 -3.44 -9.93
N THR A 312 -28.37 -3.00 -11.17
CA THR A 312 -28.95 -3.82 -12.24
C THR A 312 -27.93 -4.14 -13.32
N GLY A 313 -28.15 -5.23 -14.08
CA GLY A 313 -27.32 -5.57 -15.25
C GLY A 313 -25.96 -6.20 -14.94
N ILE A 314 -25.75 -6.64 -13.69
CA ILE A 314 -24.52 -7.28 -13.23
C ILE A 314 -24.83 -8.61 -12.51
N PRO A 315 -23.84 -9.50 -12.33
CA PRO A 315 -24.06 -10.77 -11.63
C PRO A 315 -24.55 -10.58 -10.18
N PRO A 316 -25.50 -11.42 -9.69
CA PRO A 316 -26.10 -11.30 -8.36
C PRO A 316 -25.12 -11.21 -7.19
N GLN A 317 -24.02 -11.98 -7.19
CA GLN A 317 -23.05 -11.93 -6.08
C GLN A 317 -22.27 -10.61 -6.07
N VAL A 318 -21.94 -10.08 -7.25
CA VAL A 318 -21.29 -8.76 -7.38
C VAL A 318 -22.22 -7.65 -6.90
N ALA A 319 -23.51 -7.72 -7.25
CA ALA A 319 -24.54 -6.82 -6.74
C ALA A 319 -24.64 -6.85 -5.20
N ALA A 320 -24.59 -8.04 -4.60
CA ALA A 320 -24.62 -8.21 -3.15
C ALA A 320 -23.39 -7.59 -2.47
N ILE A 321 -22.20 -7.71 -3.05
CA ILE A 321 -20.97 -7.06 -2.57
C ILE A 321 -21.12 -5.53 -2.59
N LEU A 322 -21.61 -4.97 -3.70
CA LEU A 322 -21.84 -3.53 -3.81
C LEU A 322 -22.84 -3.03 -2.76
N ILE A 323 -23.99 -3.69 -2.61
CA ILE A 323 -25.01 -3.30 -1.61
C ILE A 323 -24.42 -3.38 -0.19
N ARG A 324 -23.69 -4.45 0.13
CA ARG A 324 -23.12 -4.68 1.46
C ARG A 324 -22.13 -3.58 1.87
N HIS A 325 -21.30 -3.12 0.95
CA HIS A 325 -20.21 -2.18 1.26
C HIS A 325 -20.54 -0.72 0.92
N ALA A 326 -21.60 -0.46 0.15
CA ALA A 326 -21.99 0.89 -0.26
C ALA A 326 -22.19 1.89 0.90
N PRO A 327 -22.77 1.53 2.06
CA PRO A 327 -22.90 2.48 3.18
C PRO A 327 -21.56 2.99 3.70
N VAL A 328 -20.58 2.09 3.91
CA VAL A 328 -19.21 2.47 4.34
C VAL A 328 -18.54 3.28 3.25
N ALA A 329 -18.66 2.84 2.00
CA ALA A 329 -18.03 3.48 0.86
C ALA A 329 -18.56 4.91 0.63
N ALA A 330 -19.85 5.17 0.87
CA ALA A 330 -20.43 6.50 0.79
C ALA A 330 -19.83 7.44 1.85
N VAL A 331 -19.79 7.01 3.12
CA VAL A 331 -19.21 7.80 4.23
C VAL A 331 -17.73 8.10 4.01
N MET A 332 -16.96 7.08 3.60
CA MET A 332 -15.52 7.23 3.33
C MET A 332 -15.26 8.12 2.12
N THR A 333 -16.09 8.05 1.07
CA THR A 333 -15.94 8.91 -0.12
C THR A 333 -16.19 10.38 0.21
N ASP A 334 -17.18 10.67 1.06
CA ASP A 334 -17.43 12.03 1.55
C ASP A 334 -16.23 12.54 2.36
N TYR A 335 -15.70 11.72 3.28
CA TYR A 335 -14.47 12.02 4.03
C TYR A 335 -13.27 12.28 3.11
N TYR A 336 -13.06 11.47 2.06
CA TYR A 336 -11.95 11.67 1.11
C TYR A 336 -12.07 13.01 0.38
N ARG A 337 -13.28 13.39 -0.03
CA ARG A 337 -13.53 14.65 -0.72
C ARG A 337 -13.22 15.83 0.19
N GLU A 338 -13.77 15.83 1.40
CA GLU A 338 -13.53 16.87 2.40
C GLU A 338 -12.05 16.97 2.75
N PHE A 339 -11.38 15.84 3.00
CA PHE A 339 -9.95 15.80 3.28
C PHE A 339 -9.11 16.42 2.16
N ARG A 340 -9.41 16.03 0.90
CA ARG A 340 -8.63 16.43 -0.27
C ARG A 340 -8.79 17.90 -0.62
N PHE A 341 -10.02 18.40 -0.59
CA PHE A 341 -10.37 19.67 -1.22
C PHE A 341 -10.76 20.77 -0.21
N GLU A 342 -11.11 20.41 1.02
CA GLU A 342 -11.52 21.37 2.05
C GLU A 342 -10.47 21.49 3.15
N SER A 343 -10.17 20.42 3.88
CA SER A 343 -9.26 20.48 5.03
C SER A 343 -8.54 19.16 5.31
N ARG A 344 -7.21 19.22 5.48
CA ARG A 344 -6.40 18.08 5.95
C ARG A 344 -6.65 17.75 7.43
N GLN A 345 -7.45 18.56 8.12
CA GLN A 345 -7.90 18.32 9.50
C GLN A 345 -9.31 17.71 9.56
N THR A 346 -9.94 17.38 8.42
CA THR A 346 -11.21 16.66 8.44
C THR A 346 -11.05 15.39 9.28
N PRO A 347 -11.87 15.18 10.33
CA PRO A 347 -11.73 14.03 11.21
C PRO A 347 -12.14 12.74 10.50
N TYR A 348 -11.48 11.64 10.86
CA TYR A 348 -11.88 10.31 10.38
C TYR A 348 -13.29 9.98 10.88
N PRO A 349 -14.23 9.55 10.00
CA PRO A 349 -15.65 9.43 10.35
C PRO A 349 -15.98 8.16 11.14
N LEU A 350 -15.22 7.86 12.20
CA LEU A 350 -15.33 6.63 13.00
C LEU A 350 -16.73 6.42 13.57
N GLU A 351 -17.36 7.45 14.11
CA GLU A 351 -18.72 7.36 14.66
C GLU A 351 -19.78 7.07 13.59
N ALA A 352 -19.61 7.60 12.37
CA ALA A 352 -20.49 7.27 11.26
C ALA A 352 -20.31 5.81 10.82
N ILE A 353 -19.07 5.33 10.76
CA ILE A 353 -18.72 3.94 10.44
C ILE A 353 -19.30 2.97 11.48
N ARG A 354 -19.15 3.26 12.79
CA ARG A 354 -19.70 2.44 13.88
C ARG A 354 -21.22 2.30 13.79
N ARG A 355 -21.94 3.36 13.42
CA ARG A 355 -23.41 3.32 13.23
C ARG A 355 -23.84 2.42 12.08
N ILE A 356 -23.00 2.24 11.06
CA ILE A 356 -23.28 1.33 9.94
C ILE A 356 -23.12 -0.13 10.37
N GLY A 357 -22.12 -0.41 11.22
CA GLY A 357 -21.81 -1.77 11.65
C GLY A 357 -22.83 -2.41 12.61
N GLY A 358 -23.59 -1.62 13.38
CA GLY A 358 -24.40 -2.19 14.46
C GLY A 358 -23.56 -2.95 15.50
N PRO A 359 -24.19 -3.48 16.57
CA PRO A 359 -23.47 -4.12 17.68
C PRO A 359 -22.81 -5.48 17.33
N ASP A 360 -23.15 -6.09 16.19
CA ASP A 360 -22.70 -7.44 15.78
C ASP A 360 -21.85 -7.47 14.49
N SER A 361 -21.45 -6.33 13.89
CA SER A 361 -20.63 -6.41 12.67
C SER A 361 -19.15 -6.65 12.91
N LEU A 362 -18.51 -7.18 11.87
CA LEU A 362 -17.08 -7.35 11.61
C LEU A 362 -16.19 -6.09 11.84
N PHE A 363 -16.79 -4.96 12.24
CA PHE A 363 -16.11 -3.74 12.67
C PHE A 363 -15.97 -3.62 14.20
N THR A 364 -16.16 -4.70 14.96
CA THR A 364 -15.81 -4.70 16.39
C THR A 364 -14.31 -4.42 16.55
N ILE A 365 -14.01 -3.34 17.27
CA ILE A 365 -12.66 -2.94 17.68
C ILE A 365 -12.17 -3.90 18.75
#